data_AF-A0A7D8YUJ1-F1
#
_entry.id   AF-A0A7D8YUJ1-F1
#
_cell.length_a   1.000
_cell.length_b   1.000
_cell.length_c   1.000
_cell.angle_alpha   90.00
_cell.angle_beta   90.00
_cell.angle_gamma   90.00
#
_symmetry.space_group_name_H-M   'P 1'
#
loop_
_entity.id
_entity.type
_entity.pdbx_description
1 polymer ?
#
loop_
_entity_poly.entity_id
_entity_poly.type
_entity_poly.pdbx_seq_one_letter_code
_entity_poly.pdbx_strand_id
1 'polypeptide(L)'
;MKQMEDRFNHWAQYEYIFLNDDDFSDEFKEKTQALTSAKCMYGKIDPDHWHQPDWIDEEKATAARKEMTRKQIIYGHSVPYRNMCRFNSGFFFRHPLLDDYDYYWRMEPSVKYFCDLDYDPFLLMQEQGKQYGFTLSLYEYIETIPTLWNATKEFIQKYPEYVSEDNAMAFLSDDGGETYNKCHFWSNFEIGDLRLWRSDAYMKYFEFLDQKGGFYYERWGDAPVHSIAAALFLPKEKIHWFDDIGYRHDPFQHCPQNDAHKRGKCWCNPEDNFDFNG
;
A
#
# COMPACT_ATOMS: atom_id res chain seq x y z
N MET A 1 17.02 -0.77 1.72
CA MET A 1 17.88 0.29 2.31
C MET A 1 19.02 0.70 1.39
N LYS A 2 20.04 -0.12 1.12
CA LYS A 2 21.22 0.30 0.33
C LYS A 2 20.88 1.03 -0.98
N GLN A 3 19.96 0.49 -1.78
CA GLN A 3 19.53 1.18 -3.01
C GLN A 3 18.75 2.47 -2.76
N MET A 4 17.91 2.53 -1.72
CA MET A 4 17.24 3.79 -1.35
C MET A 4 18.24 4.86 -0.95
N GLU A 5 19.26 4.50 -0.16
CA GLU A 5 20.37 5.40 0.18
C GLU A 5 21.11 5.84 -1.09
N ASP A 6 21.51 4.91 -1.96
CA ASP A 6 22.25 5.23 -3.17
C ASP A 6 21.48 6.15 -4.12
N ARG A 7 20.16 5.99 -4.22
CA ARG A 7 19.32 6.71 -5.19
C ARG A 7 18.72 8.01 -4.66
N PHE A 8 18.49 8.14 -3.36
CA PHE A 8 17.75 9.26 -2.81
C PHE A 8 18.23 9.65 -1.41
N ASN A 9 18.10 8.76 -0.43
CA ASN A 9 18.05 9.19 0.96
C ASN A 9 19.43 9.57 1.56
N HIS A 10 20.55 9.30 0.87
CA HIS A 10 21.88 9.73 1.31
C HIS A 10 22.01 11.27 1.42
N TRP A 11 21.29 12.04 0.61
CA TRP A 11 21.30 13.50 0.68
C TRP A 11 20.07 14.07 1.39
N ALA A 12 18.92 13.40 1.30
CA ALA A 12 17.67 13.88 1.89
C ALA A 12 17.55 13.61 3.40
N GLN A 13 18.16 12.52 3.88
CA GLN A 13 18.28 12.17 5.30
C GLN A 13 16.94 12.02 6.05
N TYR A 14 15.90 11.52 5.37
CA TYR A 14 14.66 11.12 6.04
C TYR A 14 14.87 9.90 6.93
N GLU A 15 14.17 9.87 8.05
CA GLU A 15 14.26 8.80 9.05
C GLU A 15 13.61 7.50 8.55
N TYR A 16 14.15 6.36 8.98
CA TYR A 16 13.57 5.04 8.73
C TYR A 16 12.78 4.56 9.94
N ILE A 17 11.55 4.09 9.72
CA ILE A 17 10.73 3.45 10.75
C ILE A 17 10.54 1.99 10.38
N PHE A 18 10.98 1.09 11.25
CA PHE A 18 10.78 -0.35 11.13
C PHE A 18 9.72 -0.77 12.14
N LEU A 19 8.66 -1.43 11.67
CA LEU A 19 7.60 -2.00 12.51
C LEU A 19 7.60 -3.52 12.36
N ASN A 20 7.42 -4.24 13.47
CA ASN A 20 7.37 -5.70 13.49
C ASN A 20 6.40 -6.20 14.55
N ASP A 21 5.76 -7.34 14.32
CA ASP A 21 4.87 -7.97 15.30
C ASP A 21 5.62 -8.63 16.46
N ASP A 22 6.94 -8.75 16.34
CA ASP A 22 7.85 -9.20 17.39
C ASP A 22 8.99 -8.19 17.63
N ASP A 23 9.78 -8.42 18.67
CA ASP A 23 10.94 -7.60 18.98
C ASP A 23 12.04 -7.74 17.91
N PHE A 24 12.54 -6.60 17.41
CA PHE A 24 13.74 -6.60 16.56
C PHE A 24 14.98 -6.99 17.37
N SER A 25 15.79 -7.90 16.82
CA SER A 25 17.08 -8.26 17.41
C SER A 25 18.07 -7.09 17.37
N ASP A 26 19.04 -7.10 18.28
CA ASP A 26 20.10 -6.08 18.30
C ASP A 26 20.93 -6.12 17.02
N GLU A 27 21.17 -7.32 16.46
CA GLU A 27 21.85 -7.49 15.17
C GLU A 27 21.09 -6.79 14.03
N PHE A 28 19.76 -6.88 14.01
CA PHE A 28 18.95 -6.20 12.99
C PHE A 28 19.11 -4.68 13.10
N LYS A 29 18.99 -4.15 14.32
CA LYS A 29 19.09 -2.71 14.60
C LYS A 29 20.49 -2.17 14.26
N GLU A 30 21.54 -2.90 14.63
CA GLU A 30 22.92 -2.55 14.32
C GLU A 30 23.16 -2.51 12.81
N LYS A 31 22.77 -3.58 12.09
CA LYS A 31 23.01 -3.69 10.65
C LYS A 31 22.24 -2.65 9.84
N THR A 32 20.99 -2.38 10.20
CA THR A 32 20.17 -1.40 9.47
C THR A 32 20.62 0.03 9.75
N GLN A 33 20.96 0.38 11.00
CA GLN A 33 21.53 1.69 11.33
C GLN A 33 22.90 1.92 10.66
N ALA A 34 23.74 0.88 10.51
CA ALA A 34 25.06 1.01 9.88
C ALA A 34 24.99 1.33 8.36
N LEU A 35 23.83 1.15 7.71
CA LEU A 35 23.67 1.40 6.28
C LEU A 35 23.35 2.86 5.92
N THR A 36 23.01 3.70 6.91
CA THR A 36 22.58 5.08 6.69
C THR A 36 23.04 5.99 7.83
N SER A 37 23.25 7.27 7.53
CA SER A 37 23.43 8.32 8.54
C SER A 37 22.11 8.87 9.07
N ALA A 38 20.99 8.58 8.39
CA ALA A 38 19.67 8.92 8.88
C ALA A 38 19.31 8.10 10.13
N LYS A 39 18.41 8.63 10.96
CA LYS A 39 17.96 7.95 12.16
C LYS A 39 17.08 6.75 11.80
N CYS A 40 17.37 5.59 12.37
CA CYS A 40 16.49 4.43 12.32
C CYS A 40 15.72 4.29 13.64
N MET A 41 14.41 4.07 13.55
CA MET A 41 13.51 3.82 14.68
C MET A 41 12.87 2.46 14.53
N TYR A 42 12.67 1.76 15.66
CA TYR A 42 12.18 0.38 15.69
C TYR A 42 11.00 0.29 16.64
N GLY A 43 9.83 -0.07 16.13
CA GLY A 43 8.58 -0.19 16.87
C GLY A 43 8.06 -1.62 16.87
N LYS A 44 7.56 -2.07 18.02
CA LYS A 44 6.78 -3.30 18.14
C LYS A 44 5.31 -2.98 17.93
N ILE A 45 4.66 -3.70 17.04
CA ILE A 45 3.24 -3.54 16.76
C ILE A 45 2.45 -4.00 17.98
N ASP A 46 1.43 -3.22 18.35
CA ASP A 46 0.49 -3.60 19.40
C ASP A 46 -0.21 -4.92 19.00
N PRO A 47 -0.21 -5.96 19.86
CA PRO A 47 -0.88 -7.22 19.56
C PRO A 47 -2.34 -7.07 19.11
N ASP A 48 -3.08 -6.08 19.63
CA ASP A 48 -4.49 -5.84 19.26
C ASP A 48 -4.64 -5.27 17.84
N HIS A 49 -3.58 -4.67 17.29
CA HIS A 49 -3.52 -4.18 15.92
C HIS A 49 -3.04 -5.24 14.92
N TRP A 50 -2.44 -6.33 15.40
CA TRP A 50 -1.90 -7.41 14.54
C TRP A 50 -2.78 -8.65 14.52
N HIS A 51 -3.24 -9.12 15.68
CA HIS A 51 -3.92 -10.41 15.77
C HIS A 51 -5.37 -10.36 15.27
N GLN A 52 -5.87 -11.54 14.91
CA GLN A 52 -7.26 -11.71 14.49
C GLN A 52 -8.19 -11.31 15.64
N PRO A 53 -9.18 -10.44 15.37
CA PRO A 53 -10.09 -10.00 16.42
C PRO A 53 -11.12 -11.07 16.80
N ASP A 54 -11.61 -11.01 18.03
CA ASP A 54 -12.47 -12.04 18.65
C ASP A 54 -13.84 -12.22 17.98
N TRP A 55 -14.33 -11.22 17.22
CA TRP A 55 -15.60 -11.33 16.49
C TRP A 55 -15.49 -12.14 15.20
N ILE A 56 -14.28 -12.57 14.80
CA ILE A 56 -14.07 -13.44 13.66
C ILE A 56 -14.37 -14.89 14.08
N ASP A 57 -15.32 -15.51 13.37
CA ASP A 57 -15.60 -16.94 13.46
C ASP A 57 -14.41 -17.73 12.89
N GLU A 58 -13.61 -18.28 13.80
CA GLU A 58 -12.40 -19.00 13.45
C GLU A 58 -12.65 -20.31 12.69
N GLU A 59 -13.81 -20.97 12.89
CA GLU A 59 -14.17 -22.16 12.11
C GLU A 59 -14.44 -21.78 10.66
N LYS A 60 -15.22 -20.70 10.45
CA LYS A 60 -15.48 -20.15 9.11
C LYS A 60 -14.20 -19.67 8.43
N ALA A 61 -13.35 -18.93 9.14
CA ALA A 61 -12.07 -18.45 8.62
C ALA A 61 -11.15 -19.63 8.24
N THR A 62 -11.08 -20.67 9.09
CA THR A 62 -10.34 -21.91 8.80
C THR A 62 -10.87 -22.60 7.54
N ALA A 63 -12.19 -22.70 7.36
CA ALA A 63 -12.79 -23.29 6.18
C ALA A 63 -12.42 -22.52 4.90
N ALA A 64 -12.48 -21.19 4.94
CA ALA A 64 -12.06 -20.33 3.83
C ALA A 64 -10.58 -20.54 3.47
N ARG A 65 -9.69 -20.57 4.48
CA ARG A 65 -8.25 -20.83 4.26
C ARG A 65 -7.99 -22.20 3.60
N LYS A 66 -8.69 -23.24 4.05
CA LYS A 66 -8.61 -24.59 3.45
C LYS A 66 -9.08 -24.58 2.00
N GLU A 67 -10.17 -23.88 1.69
CA GLU A 67 -10.66 -23.75 0.32
C GLU A 67 -9.69 -22.99 -0.58
N MET A 68 -9.14 -21.86 -0.12
CA MET A 68 -8.14 -21.11 -0.88
C MET A 68 -6.86 -21.91 -1.11
N THR A 69 -6.46 -22.74 -0.14
CA THR A 69 -5.33 -23.69 -0.30
C THR A 69 -5.61 -24.70 -1.41
N ARG A 70 -6.82 -25.26 -1.44
CA ARG A 70 -7.25 -26.20 -2.49
C ARG A 70 -7.24 -25.56 -3.88
N LYS A 71 -7.59 -24.27 -3.97
CA LYS A 71 -7.53 -23.47 -5.20
C LYS A 71 -6.13 -22.96 -5.56
N GLN A 72 -5.11 -23.29 -4.76
CA GLN A 72 -3.72 -22.84 -4.96
C GLN A 72 -3.57 -21.30 -4.99
N ILE A 73 -4.43 -20.59 -4.27
CA ILE A 73 -4.35 -19.13 -4.14
C ILE A 73 -3.11 -18.80 -3.31
N ILE A 74 -2.25 -17.91 -3.82
CA ILE A 74 -1.04 -17.46 -3.12
C ILE A 74 -1.39 -16.94 -1.72
N TYR A 75 -0.65 -17.35 -0.69
CA TYR A 75 -0.96 -17.05 0.72
C TYR A 75 -2.36 -17.43 1.21
N GLY A 76 -3.14 -18.23 0.45
CA GLY A 76 -4.51 -18.61 0.80
C GLY A 76 -4.64 -19.26 2.18
N HIS A 77 -3.62 -20.00 2.61
CA HIS A 77 -3.55 -20.65 3.93
C HIS A 77 -3.07 -19.74 5.07
N SER A 78 -2.44 -18.60 4.76
CA SER A 78 -1.61 -17.86 5.73
C SER A 78 -2.45 -16.92 6.60
N VAL A 79 -2.38 -17.12 7.92
CA VAL A 79 -2.94 -16.19 8.92
C VAL A 79 -2.05 -14.95 9.07
N PRO A 80 -0.71 -15.06 9.21
CA PRO A 80 0.15 -13.87 9.30
C PRO A 80 0.01 -12.93 8.10
N TYR A 81 -0.23 -13.46 6.90
CA TYR A 81 -0.45 -12.62 5.71
C TYR A 81 -1.74 -11.81 5.80
N ARG A 82 -2.81 -12.39 6.38
CA ARG A 82 -4.08 -11.67 6.60
C ARG A 82 -3.95 -10.61 7.68
N ASN A 83 -3.21 -10.92 8.74
CA ASN A 83 -2.85 -9.96 9.78
C ASN A 83 -2.08 -8.78 9.17
N MET A 84 -1.10 -9.05 8.30
CA MET A 84 -0.34 -8.03 7.58
C MET A 84 -1.25 -7.16 6.69
N CYS A 85 -2.15 -7.76 5.89
CA CYS A 85 -3.07 -7.01 5.06
C CYS A 85 -4.01 -6.11 5.89
N ARG A 86 -4.55 -6.63 7.01
CA ARG A 86 -5.38 -5.84 7.93
C ARG A 86 -4.57 -4.73 8.61
N PHE A 87 -3.35 -5.03 9.07
CA PHE A 87 -2.44 -4.07 9.70
C PHE A 87 -2.13 -2.90 8.77
N ASN A 88 -1.76 -3.19 7.52
CA ASN A 88 -1.48 -2.16 6.52
C ASN A 88 -2.75 -1.40 6.11
N SER A 89 -3.92 -2.05 6.11
CA SER A 89 -5.20 -1.38 5.81
C SER A 89 -5.72 -0.48 6.94
N GLY A 90 -5.26 -0.66 8.17
CA GLY A 90 -5.99 -0.14 9.33
C GLY A 90 -5.15 0.51 10.41
N PHE A 91 -3.88 0.14 10.55
CA PHE A 91 -3.17 0.34 11.81
C PHE A 91 -1.76 0.91 11.68
N PHE A 92 -1.03 0.69 10.59
CA PHE A 92 0.35 1.18 10.50
C PHE A 92 0.43 2.69 10.74
N PHE A 93 -0.47 3.48 10.15
CA PHE A 93 -0.55 4.94 10.28
C PHE A 93 -1.00 5.44 11.67
N ARG A 94 -1.39 4.51 12.56
CA ARG A 94 -1.76 4.77 13.96
C ARG A 94 -0.65 4.38 14.95
N HIS A 95 0.47 3.83 14.47
CA HIS A 95 1.57 3.47 15.33
C HIS A 95 2.22 4.75 15.90
N PRO A 96 2.54 4.83 17.21
CA PRO A 96 3.01 6.08 17.83
C PRO A 96 4.25 6.69 17.19
N LEU A 97 5.13 5.87 16.61
CA LEU A 97 6.30 6.36 15.86
C LEU A 97 5.95 7.17 14.60
N LEU A 98 4.70 7.14 14.14
CA LEU A 98 4.23 7.89 12.98
C LEU A 98 3.42 9.14 13.38
N ASP A 99 3.18 9.41 14.66
CA ASP A 99 2.32 10.52 15.13
C ASP A 99 2.85 11.89 14.69
N ASP A 100 4.16 12.07 14.66
CA ASP A 100 4.83 13.32 14.30
C ASP A 100 5.10 13.47 12.79
N TYR A 101 4.51 12.61 11.94
CA TYR A 101 4.72 12.62 10.49
C TYR A 101 3.42 12.88 9.74
N ASP A 102 3.53 13.63 8.64
CA ASP A 102 2.45 13.86 7.66
C ASP A 102 2.56 12.91 6.46
N TYR A 103 3.77 12.51 6.05
CA TYR A 103 3.99 11.63 4.89
C TYR A 103 4.81 10.40 5.26
N TYR A 104 4.58 9.30 4.54
CA TYR A 104 5.39 8.08 4.61
C TYR A 104 5.76 7.60 3.22
N TRP A 105 6.89 6.90 3.11
CA TRP A 105 7.25 6.10 1.93
C TRP A 105 7.36 4.63 2.36
N ARG A 106 6.41 3.80 1.94
CA ARG A 106 6.45 2.36 2.21
C ARG A 106 7.57 1.70 1.43
N MET A 107 8.39 0.94 2.15
CA MET A 107 9.49 0.17 1.59
C MET A 107 9.42 -1.28 2.03
N GLU A 108 9.30 -2.19 1.06
CA GLU A 108 9.37 -3.63 1.31
C GLU A 108 10.82 -4.17 1.16
N PRO A 109 11.13 -5.33 1.78
CA PRO A 109 12.35 -6.08 1.47
C PRO A 109 12.41 -6.51 0.00
N SER A 110 13.61 -6.80 -0.50
CA SER A 110 13.85 -7.37 -1.84
C SER A 110 13.36 -6.53 -3.03
N VAL A 111 13.08 -5.24 -2.83
CA VAL A 111 12.77 -4.30 -3.89
C VAL A 111 14.02 -3.78 -4.61
N LYS A 112 13.82 -3.22 -5.81
CA LYS A 112 14.86 -2.50 -6.55
C LYS A 112 14.44 -1.06 -6.84
N TYR A 113 15.39 -0.13 -6.68
CA TYR A 113 15.29 1.26 -7.12
C TYR A 113 16.33 1.49 -8.24
N PHE A 114 15.83 1.81 -9.43
CA PHE A 114 16.63 1.82 -10.65
C PHE A 114 17.21 3.17 -11.02
N CYS A 115 16.63 4.25 -10.51
CA CYS A 115 16.91 5.61 -10.95
C CYS A 115 17.35 6.47 -9.76
N ASP A 116 18.28 7.38 -10.00
CA ASP A 116 18.64 8.44 -9.06
C ASP A 116 17.49 9.46 -9.00
N LEU A 117 17.24 9.99 -7.80
CA LEU A 117 16.30 11.10 -7.59
C LEU A 117 17.10 12.34 -7.20
N ASP A 118 17.02 13.37 -8.04
CA ASP A 118 17.65 14.67 -7.86
C ASP A 118 16.67 15.72 -7.28
N TYR A 119 15.48 15.27 -6.89
CA TYR A 119 14.44 16.05 -6.22
C TYR A 119 13.90 15.26 -5.02
N ASP A 120 13.15 15.95 -4.16
CA ASP A 120 12.53 15.37 -2.97
C ASP A 120 11.06 14.99 -3.26
N PRO A 121 10.70 13.69 -3.29
CA PRO A 121 9.33 13.27 -3.55
C PRO A 121 8.33 13.71 -2.48
N PHE A 122 8.75 13.85 -1.21
CA PHE A 122 7.86 14.34 -0.16
C PHE A 122 7.55 15.81 -0.36
N LEU A 123 8.55 16.63 -0.71
CA LEU A 123 8.32 18.04 -1.03
C LEU A 123 7.44 18.19 -2.27
N LEU A 124 7.63 17.37 -3.31
CA LEU A 124 6.74 17.36 -4.48
C LEU A 124 5.30 17.09 -4.07
N MET A 125 5.08 16.05 -3.25
CA MET A 125 3.75 15.69 -2.76
C MET A 125 3.12 16.84 -1.96
N GLN A 126 3.89 17.47 -1.07
CA GLN A 126 3.42 18.58 -0.25
C GLN A 126 3.11 19.84 -1.08
N GLU A 127 4.02 20.29 -1.93
CA GLU A 127 3.91 21.51 -2.72
C GLU A 127 2.76 21.44 -3.74
N GLN A 128 2.55 20.26 -4.34
CA GLN A 128 1.45 20.03 -5.28
C GLN A 128 0.17 19.55 -4.59
N GLY A 129 0.18 19.45 -3.25
CA GLY A 129 -0.94 19.00 -2.45
C GLY A 129 -1.45 17.61 -2.82
N LYS A 130 -0.56 16.71 -3.23
CA LYS A 130 -0.82 15.28 -3.50
C LYS A 130 -0.91 14.51 -2.19
N GLN A 131 -1.69 13.44 -2.22
CA GLN A 131 -1.98 12.62 -1.03
C GLN A 131 -1.71 11.14 -1.22
N TYR A 132 -1.68 10.63 -2.45
CA TYR A 132 -1.34 9.24 -2.70
C TYR A 132 -0.48 9.12 -3.96
N GLY A 133 0.70 8.53 -3.82
CA GLY A 133 1.68 8.36 -4.87
C GLY A 133 2.04 6.90 -5.10
N PHE A 134 2.07 6.47 -6.36
CA PHE A 134 2.36 5.07 -6.74
C PHE A 134 3.28 4.99 -7.96
N THR A 135 3.88 3.80 -8.19
CA THR A 135 4.66 3.49 -9.40
C THR A 135 3.96 2.47 -10.30
N LEU A 136 3.36 1.43 -9.70
CA LEU A 136 2.70 0.34 -10.41
C LEU A 136 1.21 0.22 -10.05
N SER A 137 0.40 -0.19 -11.02
CA SER A 137 -0.97 -0.66 -10.84
C SER A 137 -1.18 -2.00 -11.53
N LEU A 138 -2.07 -2.84 -11.00
CA LEU A 138 -2.37 -4.16 -11.55
C LEU A 138 -3.80 -4.62 -11.22
N TYR A 139 -4.20 -5.71 -11.85
CA TYR A 139 -5.47 -6.39 -11.56
C TYR A 139 -5.32 -7.37 -10.39
N GLU A 140 -6.19 -7.24 -9.38
CA GLU A 140 -6.28 -8.22 -8.30
C GLU A 140 -6.94 -9.54 -8.78
N TYR A 141 -6.57 -10.64 -8.13
CA TYR A 141 -7.24 -11.92 -8.27
C TYR A 141 -8.61 -11.87 -7.58
N ILE A 142 -9.69 -11.92 -8.37
CA ILE A 142 -11.06 -11.80 -7.87
C ILE A 142 -11.41 -12.84 -6.80
N GLU A 143 -10.76 -14.01 -6.82
CA GLU A 143 -10.93 -15.06 -5.83
C GLU A 143 -10.53 -14.66 -4.40
N THR A 144 -9.83 -13.54 -4.26
CA THR A 144 -9.28 -13.05 -2.99
C THR A 144 -10.12 -11.94 -2.38
N ILE A 145 -10.97 -11.31 -3.22
CA ILE A 145 -11.82 -10.17 -2.91
C ILE A 145 -13.26 -10.32 -3.49
N PRO A 146 -13.89 -11.51 -3.51
CA PRO A 146 -15.17 -11.69 -4.18
C PRO A 146 -16.31 -10.82 -3.62
N THR A 147 -16.23 -10.37 -2.37
CA THR A 147 -17.26 -9.49 -1.77
C THR A 147 -16.78 -8.08 -1.44
N LEU A 148 -15.51 -7.74 -1.70
CA LEU A 148 -14.94 -6.43 -1.36
C LEU A 148 -15.74 -5.29 -2.01
N TRP A 149 -15.97 -5.34 -3.32
CA TRP A 149 -16.69 -4.27 -4.02
C TRP A 149 -18.15 -4.13 -3.56
N ASN A 150 -18.82 -5.24 -3.24
CA ASN A 150 -20.18 -5.18 -2.71
C ASN A 150 -20.19 -4.50 -1.34
N ALA A 151 -19.23 -4.83 -0.46
CA ALA A 151 -19.06 -4.12 0.81
C ALA A 151 -18.75 -2.63 0.59
N THR A 152 -17.91 -2.27 -0.39
CA THR A 152 -17.66 -0.88 -0.76
C THR A 152 -18.94 -0.17 -1.23
N LYS A 153 -19.75 -0.79 -2.09
CA LYS A 153 -21.02 -0.22 -2.55
C LYS A 153 -22.00 -0.01 -1.39
N GLU A 154 -22.09 -0.95 -0.46
CA GLU A 154 -22.89 -0.77 0.77
C GLU A 154 -22.39 0.40 1.61
N PHE A 155 -21.07 0.58 1.73
CA PHE A 155 -20.48 1.72 2.42
C PHE A 155 -20.83 3.05 1.74
N ILE A 156 -20.66 3.14 0.42
CA ILE A 156 -21.00 4.33 -0.38
C ILE A 156 -22.49 4.68 -0.24
N GLN A 157 -23.38 3.69 -0.27
CA GLN A 157 -24.81 3.92 -0.08
C GLN A 157 -25.12 4.47 1.32
N LYS A 158 -24.36 4.05 2.33
CA LYS A 158 -24.53 4.49 3.71
C LYS A 158 -23.90 5.86 3.99
N TYR A 159 -22.80 6.19 3.31
CA TYR A 159 -22.05 7.43 3.48
C TYR A 159 -21.70 8.07 2.13
N PRO A 160 -22.70 8.50 1.35
CA PRO A 160 -22.47 9.11 0.04
C PRO A 160 -21.63 10.39 0.12
N GLU A 161 -21.64 11.08 1.26
CA GLU A 161 -20.88 12.32 1.50
C GLU A 161 -19.35 12.15 1.47
N TYR A 162 -18.84 10.92 1.62
CA TYR A 162 -17.40 10.66 1.55
C TYR A 162 -16.90 10.42 0.12
N VAL A 163 -17.79 10.24 -0.85
CA VAL A 163 -17.39 10.05 -2.25
C VAL A 163 -17.16 11.42 -2.88
N SER A 164 -15.91 11.66 -3.29
CA SER A 164 -15.54 12.90 -3.99
C SER A 164 -16.24 12.99 -5.34
N GLU A 165 -16.69 14.19 -5.74
CA GLU A 165 -17.35 14.39 -7.06
C GLU A 165 -16.36 14.15 -8.21
N ASP A 166 -15.11 14.58 -8.06
CA ASP A 166 -14.03 14.47 -9.06
C ASP A 166 -13.12 13.24 -8.81
N ASN A 167 -13.70 12.18 -8.27
CA ASN A 167 -12.97 10.96 -7.92
C ASN A 167 -12.42 10.20 -9.15
N ALA A 168 -11.68 9.13 -8.89
CA ALA A 168 -11.11 8.25 -9.90
C ALA A 168 -11.94 6.96 -10.12
N MET A 169 -13.28 7.03 -10.11
CA MET A 169 -14.16 5.86 -10.34
C MET A 169 -13.81 5.12 -11.64
N ALA A 170 -13.47 5.84 -12.71
CA ALA A 170 -13.08 5.25 -13.99
C ALA A 170 -11.80 4.39 -13.92
N PHE A 171 -10.97 4.55 -12.87
CA PHE A 171 -9.86 3.64 -12.61
C PHE A 171 -10.36 2.31 -12.00
N LEU A 172 -11.36 2.36 -11.12
CA LEU A 172 -11.90 1.20 -10.41
C LEU A 172 -12.97 0.43 -11.22
N SER A 173 -13.65 1.09 -12.15
CA SER A 173 -14.84 0.53 -12.78
C SER A 173 -15.07 1.09 -14.19
N ASP A 174 -15.27 0.18 -15.14
CA ASP A 174 -15.54 0.51 -16.55
C ASP A 174 -17.03 0.80 -16.81
N ASP A 175 -17.91 0.52 -15.82
CA ASP A 175 -19.37 0.62 -15.91
C ASP A 175 -19.96 1.60 -14.89
N GLY A 176 -19.16 2.58 -14.43
CA GLY A 176 -19.63 3.66 -13.57
C GLY A 176 -19.87 3.27 -12.12
N GLY A 177 -19.30 2.14 -11.68
CA GLY A 177 -19.34 1.66 -10.30
C GLY A 177 -20.20 0.41 -10.10
N GLU A 178 -20.85 -0.12 -11.13
CA GLU A 178 -21.68 -1.32 -11.01
C GLU A 178 -20.81 -2.54 -10.66
N THR A 179 -19.68 -2.71 -11.34
CA THR A 179 -18.69 -3.76 -11.08
C THR A 179 -17.28 -3.21 -10.89
N TYR A 180 -16.46 -3.93 -10.13
CA TYR A 180 -15.04 -3.62 -9.93
C TYR A 180 -14.22 -4.29 -11.03
N ASN A 181 -13.44 -3.49 -11.78
CA ASN A 181 -12.55 -4.00 -12.82
C ASN A 181 -11.29 -4.68 -12.23
N LYS A 182 -11.09 -4.60 -10.90
CA LYS A 182 -10.00 -5.18 -10.09
C LYS A 182 -8.69 -4.37 -10.12
N CYS A 183 -8.66 -3.22 -10.79
CA CYS A 183 -7.51 -2.32 -10.82
C CYS A 183 -7.21 -1.76 -9.43
N HIS A 184 -5.95 -1.87 -9.01
CA HIS A 184 -5.47 -1.26 -7.80
C HIS A 184 -4.01 -0.79 -7.97
N PHE A 185 -3.62 0.22 -7.21
CA PHE A 185 -2.24 0.63 -7.03
C PHE A 185 -1.52 -0.40 -6.15
N TRP A 186 -0.28 -0.73 -6.50
CA TRP A 186 0.45 -1.80 -5.83
C TRP A 186 1.16 -1.32 -4.56
N SER A 187 0.55 -1.58 -3.41
CA SER A 187 0.89 -0.93 -2.13
C SER A 187 2.29 -1.20 -1.56
N ASN A 188 3.07 -2.13 -2.11
CA ASN A 188 4.46 -2.29 -1.67
C ASN A 188 5.34 -1.07 -1.99
N PHE A 189 4.90 -0.25 -2.95
CA PHE A 189 5.38 1.12 -3.13
C PHE A 189 4.21 2.08 -2.91
N GLU A 190 4.32 2.92 -1.89
CA GLU A 190 3.39 4.03 -1.66
C GLU A 190 4.17 5.21 -1.08
N ILE A 191 3.95 6.40 -1.62
CA ILE A 191 4.25 7.66 -0.95
C ILE A 191 2.91 8.30 -0.61
N GLY A 192 2.52 8.26 0.66
CA GLY A 192 1.17 8.65 1.08
C GLY A 192 1.17 9.72 2.15
N ASP A 193 0.15 10.58 2.11
CA ASP A 193 -0.21 11.51 3.16
C ASP A 193 -0.99 10.77 4.24
N LEU A 194 -0.44 10.67 5.45
CA LEU A 194 -1.05 9.99 6.59
C LEU A 194 -2.42 10.59 6.97
N ARG A 195 -2.70 11.85 6.61
CA ARG A 195 -4.02 12.48 6.84
C ARG A 195 -5.12 11.83 6.01
N LEU A 196 -4.81 11.22 4.86
CA LEU A 196 -5.78 10.42 4.11
C LEU A 196 -6.27 9.26 4.96
N TRP A 197 -5.35 8.48 5.54
CA TRP A 197 -5.66 7.30 6.34
C TRP A 197 -6.25 7.64 7.71
N ARG A 198 -5.87 8.80 8.27
CA ARG A 198 -6.42 9.32 9.53
C ARG A 198 -7.76 10.06 9.35
N SER A 199 -8.22 10.25 8.10
CA SER A 199 -9.48 10.93 7.82
C SER A 199 -10.69 10.15 8.33
N ASP A 200 -11.76 10.87 8.70
CA ASP A 200 -13.02 10.26 9.14
C ASP A 200 -13.60 9.30 8.07
N ALA A 201 -13.49 9.67 6.79
CA ALA A 201 -13.93 8.85 5.66
C ALA A 201 -13.20 7.49 5.63
N TYR A 202 -11.87 7.51 5.66
CA TYR A 202 -11.08 6.27 5.61
C TYR A 202 -11.25 5.42 6.86
N MET A 203 -11.25 6.05 8.03
CA MET A 203 -11.42 5.35 9.30
C MET A 203 -12.76 4.59 9.36
N LYS A 204 -13.86 5.24 8.96
CA LYS A 204 -15.18 4.60 8.87
C LYS A 204 -15.21 3.51 7.79
N TYR A 205 -14.52 3.72 6.67
CA TYR A 205 -14.43 2.71 5.61
C TYR A 205 -13.70 1.46 6.10
N PHE A 206 -12.52 1.62 6.70
CA PHE A 206 -11.77 0.53 7.29
C PHE A 206 -12.59 -0.19 8.36
N GLU A 207 -13.19 0.52 9.32
CA GLU A 207 -14.03 -0.08 10.36
C GLU A 207 -15.21 -0.87 9.78
N PHE A 208 -15.84 -0.35 8.72
CA PHE A 208 -16.91 -1.05 8.01
C PHE A 208 -16.41 -2.35 7.38
N LEU A 209 -15.27 -2.31 6.69
CA LEU A 209 -14.66 -3.49 6.10
C LEU A 209 -14.20 -4.51 7.15
N ASP A 210 -13.62 -4.04 8.25
CA ASP A 210 -13.12 -4.90 9.34
C ASP A 210 -14.28 -5.67 10.02
N GLN A 211 -15.43 -5.01 10.20
CA GLN A 211 -16.66 -5.66 10.68
C GLN A 211 -17.25 -6.68 9.69
N LYS A 212 -17.02 -6.53 8.39
CA LYS A 212 -17.40 -7.55 7.39
C LYS A 212 -16.54 -8.82 7.50
N GLY A 213 -15.35 -8.71 8.08
CA GLY A 213 -14.43 -9.82 8.30
C GLY A 213 -13.76 -10.35 7.03
N GLY A 214 -13.83 -9.62 5.92
CA GLY A 214 -13.28 -10.07 4.62
C GLY A 214 -11.76 -10.26 4.62
N PHE A 215 -11.02 -9.60 5.52
CA PHE A 215 -9.61 -9.90 5.76
C PHE A 215 -9.37 -11.36 6.17
N TYR A 216 -10.32 -12.00 6.88
CA TYR A 216 -10.18 -13.34 7.43
C TYR A 216 -11.05 -14.41 6.74
N TYR A 217 -12.27 -14.06 6.36
CA TYR A 217 -13.17 -14.94 5.60
C TYR A 217 -12.81 -15.01 4.12
N GLU A 218 -12.08 -14.01 3.61
CA GLU A 218 -11.50 -13.99 2.27
C GLU A 218 -9.98 -13.78 2.41
N ARG A 219 -9.39 -12.90 1.59
CA ARG A 219 -7.97 -12.52 1.67
C ARG A 219 -7.79 -11.09 1.14
N TRP A 220 -8.63 -10.17 1.62
CA TRP A 220 -8.58 -8.75 1.22
C TRP A 220 -7.19 -8.19 1.48
N GLY A 221 -6.50 -7.79 0.41
CA GLY A 221 -5.21 -7.11 0.49
C GLY A 221 -5.38 -5.64 0.86
N ASP A 222 -4.35 -5.07 1.49
CA ASP A 222 -4.27 -3.62 1.71
C ASP A 222 -4.23 -2.84 0.39
N ALA A 223 -3.59 -3.37 -0.64
CA ALA A 223 -3.47 -2.72 -1.95
C ALA A 223 -4.85 -2.36 -2.57
N PRO A 224 -5.81 -3.30 -2.76
CA PRO A 224 -7.14 -2.95 -3.25
C PRO A 224 -7.93 -2.09 -2.24
N VAL A 225 -7.76 -2.27 -0.92
CA VAL A 225 -8.44 -1.44 0.09
C VAL A 225 -8.00 0.03 0.01
N HIS A 226 -6.69 0.28 -0.01
CA HIS A 226 -6.10 1.61 -0.17
C HIS A 226 -6.50 2.24 -1.50
N SER A 227 -6.44 1.47 -2.58
CA SER A 227 -6.74 1.96 -3.92
C SER A 227 -8.19 2.39 -4.07
N ILE A 228 -9.13 1.57 -3.57
CA ILE A 228 -10.55 1.93 -3.58
C ILE A 228 -10.78 3.20 -2.76
N ALA A 229 -10.21 3.29 -1.57
CA ALA A 229 -10.39 4.47 -0.72
C ALA A 229 -9.79 5.74 -1.34
N ALA A 230 -8.54 5.69 -1.81
CA ALA A 230 -7.89 6.82 -2.46
C ALA A 230 -8.65 7.26 -3.72
N ALA A 231 -9.07 6.30 -4.55
CA ALA A 231 -9.79 6.58 -5.79
C ALA A 231 -11.23 7.05 -5.60
N LEU A 232 -11.87 6.80 -4.45
CA LEU A 232 -13.24 7.27 -4.17
C LEU A 232 -13.28 8.54 -3.32
N PHE A 233 -12.45 8.63 -2.28
CA PHE A 233 -12.54 9.66 -1.26
C PHE A 233 -11.73 10.91 -1.59
N LEU A 234 -10.83 10.81 -2.57
CA LEU A 234 -10.06 11.95 -3.07
C LEU A 234 -10.53 12.41 -4.43
N PRO A 235 -10.46 13.73 -4.71
CA PRO A 235 -10.33 14.20 -6.08
C PRO A 235 -9.12 13.54 -6.77
N LYS A 236 -9.30 13.06 -8.00
CA LYS A 236 -8.30 12.27 -8.72
C LYS A 236 -6.96 12.99 -8.92
N GLU A 237 -6.95 14.32 -8.96
CA GLU A 237 -5.72 15.12 -9.07
C GLU A 237 -4.85 15.08 -7.80
N LYS A 238 -5.36 14.56 -6.68
CA LYS A 238 -4.59 14.28 -5.46
C LYS A 238 -3.78 12.98 -5.55
N ILE A 239 -4.06 12.14 -6.55
CA ILE A 239 -3.32 10.92 -6.84
C ILE A 239 -2.20 11.25 -7.83
N HIS A 240 -1.00 10.74 -7.58
CA HIS A 240 0.18 10.98 -8.38
C HIS A 240 0.80 9.66 -8.84
N TRP A 241 1.05 9.56 -10.14
CA TRP A 241 1.85 8.48 -10.70
C TRP A 241 3.29 8.98 -10.83
N PHE A 242 4.21 8.34 -10.10
CA PHE A 242 5.63 8.59 -10.20
C PHE A 242 6.20 7.85 -11.41
N ASP A 243 6.06 8.46 -12.58
CA ASP A 243 6.54 7.93 -13.87
C ASP A 243 8.07 7.95 -14.02
N ASP A 244 8.78 8.57 -13.07
CA ASP A 244 10.23 8.71 -13.06
C ASP A 244 10.95 7.94 -11.93
N ILE A 245 10.22 7.32 -10.99
CA ILE A 245 10.80 6.48 -9.94
C ILE A 245 10.84 5.01 -10.41
N GLY A 246 11.94 4.62 -11.08
CA GLY A 246 12.11 3.23 -11.49
C GLY A 246 12.14 2.27 -10.31
N TYR A 247 11.20 1.32 -10.31
CA TYR A 247 10.93 0.44 -9.18
C TYR A 247 10.62 -0.99 -9.62
N ARG A 248 11.04 -1.97 -8.83
CA ARG A 248 10.64 -3.38 -9.00
C ARG A 248 10.43 -4.05 -7.67
N HIS A 249 9.34 -4.79 -7.60
CA HIS A 249 9.11 -5.85 -6.65
C HIS A 249 8.71 -7.06 -7.48
N ASP A 250 9.36 -8.22 -7.29
CA ASP A 250 9.14 -9.33 -8.22
C ASP A 250 7.66 -9.77 -8.27
N PRO A 251 7.12 -10.07 -9.47
CA PRO A 251 7.80 -10.10 -10.77
C PRO A 251 7.71 -8.79 -11.58
N PHE A 252 7.02 -7.76 -11.09
CA PHE A 252 6.67 -6.58 -11.87
C PHE A 252 7.68 -5.44 -11.73
N GLN A 253 7.84 -4.68 -12.81
CA GLN A 253 8.81 -3.59 -12.89
C GLN A 253 8.17 -2.39 -13.56
N HIS A 254 8.31 -1.23 -12.92
CA HIS A 254 8.15 0.07 -13.55
C HIS A 254 9.54 0.59 -13.93
N CYS A 255 9.74 0.86 -15.21
CA CYS A 255 10.97 1.46 -15.73
C CYS A 255 10.60 2.75 -16.49
N PRO A 256 11.06 3.92 -16.01
CA PRO A 256 10.82 5.19 -16.68
C PRO A 256 11.20 5.14 -18.14
N GLN A 257 10.48 5.88 -18.97
CA GLN A 257 10.65 5.85 -20.43
C GLN A 257 11.31 7.13 -20.93
N ASN A 258 11.98 7.06 -22.10
CA ASN A 258 12.51 8.21 -22.82
C ASN A 258 13.40 9.13 -21.96
N ASP A 259 13.03 10.41 -21.83
CA ASP A 259 13.82 11.42 -21.13
C ASP A 259 13.82 11.23 -19.61
N ALA A 260 12.75 10.65 -19.03
CA ALA A 260 12.73 10.32 -17.61
C ALA A 260 13.79 9.26 -17.27
N HIS A 261 13.94 8.25 -18.13
CA HIS A 261 14.99 7.21 -18.00
C HIS A 261 16.39 7.82 -17.96
N LYS A 262 16.67 8.73 -18.90
CA LYS A 262 17.97 9.41 -19.01
C LYS A 262 18.22 10.35 -17.83
N ARG A 263 17.23 11.15 -17.45
CA ARG A 263 17.31 12.11 -16.33
C ARG A 263 17.62 11.38 -15.02
N GLY A 264 16.87 10.33 -14.73
CA GLY A 264 17.06 9.49 -13.54
C GLY A 264 18.28 8.56 -13.63
N LYS A 265 19.09 8.62 -14.70
CA LYS A 265 20.26 7.74 -14.92
C LYS A 265 19.91 6.26 -14.67
N CYS A 266 18.72 5.87 -15.12
CA CYS A 266 18.12 4.60 -14.79
C CYS A 266 18.93 3.43 -15.37
N TRP A 267 19.01 2.31 -14.65
CA TRP A 267 19.68 1.09 -15.12
C TRP A 267 18.74 -0.08 -15.43
N CYS A 268 17.43 0.08 -15.24
CA CYS A 268 16.44 -0.89 -15.70
C CYS A 268 16.37 -0.95 -17.24
N ASN A 269 15.99 -2.10 -17.78
CA ASN A 269 15.65 -2.25 -19.19
C ASN A 269 14.23 -1.66 -19.44
N PRO A 270 14.08 -0.64 -20.30
CA PRO A 270 12.77 -0.06 -20.61
C PRO A 270 11.77 -1.06 -21.22
N GLU A 271 12.24 -2.15 -21.84
CA GLU A 271 11.39 -3.19 -22.43
C GLU A 271 10.72 -4.10 -21.38
N ASP A 272 11.28 -4.17 -20.17
CA ASP A 272 10.72 -4.97 -19.07
C ASP A 272 9.61 -4.20 -18.30
N ASN A 273 9.10 -3.10 -18.85
CA ASN A 273 8.12 -2.23 -18.19
C ASN A 273 6.73 -2.86 -18.13
N PHE A 274 6.08 -2.83 -16.97
CA PHE A 274 4.77 -3.46 -16.75
C PHE A 274 3.58 -2.53 -17.00
N ASP A 275 3.76 -1.21 -16.97
CA ASP A 275 2.65 -0.22 -16.88
C ASP A 275 1.51 -0.41 -17.91
N PHE A 276 1.81 -0.97 -19.09
CA PHE A 276 0.85 -1.18 -20.19
C PHE A 276 0.59 -2.67 -20.50
N ASN A 277 1.05 -3.57 -19.62
CA ASN A 277 0.98 -5.03 -19.79
C ASN A 277 -0.01 -5.70 -18.81
N GLY A 278 -0.83 -4.89 -18.11
CA GLY A 278 -1.89 -5.33 -17.23
C GLY A 278 -3.15 -5.71 -17.97
#